data_AF-A0A2X1AEG9-F1
#
_entry.id   AF-A0A2X1AEG9-F1
#
_cell.length_a   1.000
_cell.length_b   1.000
_cell.length_c   1.000
_cell.angle_alpha   90.00
_cell.angle_beta   90.00
_cell.angle_gamma   90.00
#
_symmetry.space_group_name_H-M   'P 1'
#
loop_
_entity.id
_entity.type
_entity.pdbx_description
1 polymer ?
#
loop_
_entity_poly.entity_id
_entity_poly.type
_entity_poly.pdbx_seq_one_letter_code
_entity_poly.pdbx_strand_id
1 'polypeptide(L)' 'MFKYFFIFLIVLVTQTILIFIWAEHVWLYKFVNGGVGGTIAEQINPIFWKLLLVEVVAFLLLIIFNKYTKK' A
#
# COMPACT_ATOMS: atom_id res chain seq x y z
N MET A 1 -21.87 -4.07 0.12
CA MET A 1 -20.89 -3.67 -0.90
C MET A 1 -20.28 -2.33 -0.53
N PHE A 2 -21.06 -1.25 -0.51
CA PHE A 2 -20.57 0.11 -0.20
C PHE A 2 -19.83 0.25 1.15
N LYS A 3 -20.34 -0.37 2.23
CA LYS A 3 -19.64 -0.40 3.52
C LYS A 3 -18.24 -1.04 3.47
N TYR A 4 -18.07 -2.11 2.69
CA TYR A 4 -16.78 -2.80 2.54
C TYR A 4 -15.82 -2.02 1.65
N PHE A 5 -16.35 -1.28 0.67
CA PHE A 5 -15.57 -0.35 -0.13
C PHE A 5 -14.96 0.77 0.72
N PHE A 6 -15.73 1.36 1.64
CA PHE A 6 -15.19 2.38 2.54
C PHE A 6 -14.13 1.83 3.49
N ILE A 7 -14.35 0.64 4.06
CA ILE A 7 -13.35 -0.01 4.92
C ILE A 7 -12.07 -0.27 4.12
N PHE A 8 -12.19 -0.82 2.90
CA PHE A 8 -11.06 -1.04 2.01
C PHE A 8 -10.31 0.25 1.68
N LEU A 9 -11.03 1.33 1.37
CA LEU A 9 -10.43 2.63 1.07
C LEU A 9 -9.64 3.17 2.27
N ILE A 10 -10.19 3.08 3.48
CA ILE A 10 -9.50 3.51 4.71
C ILE A 10 -8.23 2.69 4.91
N VAL A 11 -8.32 1.36 4.80
CA VAL A 11 -7.17 0.46 4.95
C VAL A 11 -6.08 0.80 3.93
N LEU A 12 -6.44 0.98 2.66
CA LEU A 12 -5.50 1.29 1.58
C LEU A 12 -4.79 2.64 1.80
N VAL A 13 -5.53 3.65 2.25
CA VAL A 13 -4.95 4.96 2.61
C VAL A 13 -4.01 4.83 3.81
N THR A 14 -4.43 4.14 4.88
CA THR A 14 -3.60 3.95 6.08
C THR A 14 -2.30 3.19 5.76
N GLN A 15 -2.38 2.11 4.98
CA GLN A 15 -1.19 1.37 4.55
C GLN A 15 -0.27 2.22 3.68
N THR A 16 -0.82 3.02 2.77
CA THR A 16 -0.04 3.94 1.94
C THR A 16 0.73 4.94 2.80
N ILE A 17 0.08 5.55 3.79
CA ILE A 17 0.73 6.47 4.74
C ILE A 17 1.85 5.75 5.51
N LEU A 18 1.59 4.54 6.02
CA LEU A 18 2.60 3.76 6.75
C LEU A 18 3.82 3.42 5.88
N ILE A 19 3.62 3.13 4.59
CA ILE A 19 4.72 2.89 3.64
C ILE A 19 5.57 4.15 3.49
N PHE A 20 4.96 5.33 3.37
CA PHE A 20 5.70 6.59 3.29
C PHE A 20 6.46 6.91 4.59
N ILE A 21 5.84 6.71 5.76
CA ILE A 21 6.51 6.92 7.05
C ILE A 21 7.70 5.95 7.21
N TRP A 22 7.52 4.70 6.83
CA TRP A 22 8.61 3.72 6.85
C TRP A 22 9.75 4.10 5.90
N ALA A 23 9.41 4.54 4.68
CA ALA A 23 10.40 4.98 3.71
C ALA A 23 11.16 6.23 4.19
N GLU A 24 10.47 7.18 4.83
CA GLU A 24 11.07 8.35 5.45
C GLU A 24 12.01 7.93 6.60
N HIS A 25 11.59 7.01 7.46
CA HIS A 25 12.43 6.50 8.55
C HIS A 25 13.72 5.84 8.02
N VAL A 26 13.60 4.98 7.00
CA VAL A 26 14.75 4.33 6.36
C VAL A 26 15.65 5.35 5.66
N TRP A 27 15.06 6.33 4.99
CA TRP A 27 15.77 7.42 4.33
C TRP A 27 16.58 8.24 5.34
N LEU A 28 15.95 8.71 6.42
CA LEU A 28 16.62 9.43 7.51
C LEU A 28 17.77 8.60 8.11
N TYR A 29 17.54 7.31 8.36
CA TYR A 29 18.58 6.42 8.89
C TYR A 29 19.79 6.30 7.96
N LYS A 30 19.58 6.19 6.64
CA LYS A 30 20.66 6.14 5.64
C LYS A 30 21.35 7.49 5.44
N PHE A 31 20.61 8.59 5.56
CA PHE A 31 21.15 9.95 5.49
C PHE A 31 22.13 10.21 6.65
N VAL A 32 21.76 9.80 7.87
CA VAL A 32 22.60 9.98 9.07
C VAL A 32 23.87 9.12 9.04
N ASN A 33 23.86 7.96 8.38
CA ASN A 33 24.95 6.98 8.40
C ASN A 33 25.89 7.00 7.17
N GLY A 34 26.02 8.14 6.47
CA GLY A 34 27.06 8.30 5.44
C GLY A 34 26.55 8.43 3.99
N GLY A 35 25.32 8.90 3.79
CA GLY A 35 24.96 9.65 2.59
C GLY A 35 24.80 8.83 1.32
N VAL A 36 23.75 8.02 1.25
CA VAL A 36 23.21 7.62 -0.06
C VAL A 36 22.18 8.67 -0.46
N GLY A 37 22.55 9.55 -1.40
CA GLY A 37 21.62 10.50 -2.01
C GLY A 37 20.52 9.77 -2.80
N GLY A 38 19.32 10.37 -2.81
CA GLY A 38 18.14 9.79 -3.45
C GLY A 38 16.85 10.32 -2.83
N THR A 39 15.71 10.02 -3.45
CA THR A 39 14.39 10.43 -2.93
C THR A 39 13.83 9.45 -1.91
N ILE A 40 12.91 9.90 -1.04
CA ILE A 40 12.19 9.04 -0.09
C ILE A 40 11.50 7.88 -0.84
N ALA A 41 10.98 8.16 -2.04
CA ALA A 41 10.32 7.16 -2.88
C ALA A 41 11.24 6.01 -3.31
N GLU A 42 12.53 6.27 -3.51
CA GLU A 42 13.53 5.24 -3.85
C GLU A 42 13.84 4.30 -2.67
N GLN A 43 13.50 4.71 -1.44
CA GLN A 43 13.68 3.87 -0.25
C GLN A 43 12.49 2.96 0.02
N ILE A 44 11.39 3.13 -0.73
CA ILE A 44 10.24 2.22 -0.65
C ILE A 44 10.65 0.88 -1.25
N ASN A 45 10.64 -0.18 -0.43
CA ASN A 45 10.88 -1.53 -0.93
C ASN A 45 9.80 -1.89 -1.97
N PRO A 46 10.18 -2.36 -3.18
CA PRO A 46 9.23 -2.76 -4.22
C PRO A 46 8.17 -3.77 -3.77
N ILE A 47 8.46 -4.55 -2.71
CA ILE A 47 7.51 -5.51 -2.15
C ILE A 47 6.23 -4.84 -1.62
N PHE A 48 6.31 -3.59 -1.12
CA PHE A 48 5.15 -2.86 -0.62
C PHE A 48 4.17 -2.51 -1.75
N TRP A 49 4.67 -2.14 -2.93
CA TRP A 49 3.83 -1.91 -4.11
C TRP A 49 3.16 -3.20 -4.58
N LYS A 50 3.87 -4.32 -4.55
CA LYS A 50 3.30 -5.63 -4.90
C LYS A 50 2.19 -6.03 -3.93
N LEU A 51 2.37 -5.79 -2.62
CA LEU A 51 1.35 -6.06 -1.61
C LEU A 51 0.08 -5.24 -1.85
N LEU A 52 0.21 -3.92 -2.07
CA LEU A 52 -0.94 -3.06 -2.40
C LEU A 52 -1.67 -3.53 -3.67
N LEU A 53 -0.92 -3.92 -4.70
CA LEU A 53 -1.50 -4.41 -5.95
C LEU A 53 -2.26 -5.73 -5.75
N VAL A 54 -1.71 -6.67 -4.98
CA VAL A 54 -2.39 -7.93 -4.63
C VAL A 54 -3.68 -7.66 -3.87
N GLU A 55 -3.69 -6.70 -2.95
CA GLU A 55 -4.88 -6.34 -2.18
C GLU A 55 -5.99 -5.75 -3.08
N VAL A 56 -5.64 -4.83 -3.98
CA VAL A 56 -6.57 -4.27 -4.97
C VAL A 56 -7.15 -5.37 -5.86
N VAL A 57 -6.32 -6.28 -6.35
CA VAL A 57 -6.76 -7.41 -7.18
C VAL A 57 -7.69 -8.33 -6.40
N ALA A 58 -7.35 -8.69 -5.16
CA ALA A 58 -8.19 -9.52 -4.31
C ALA A 58 -9.55 -8.87 -4.04
N PHE A 59 -9.57 -7.56 -3.77
CA PHE A 59 -10.81 -6.82 -3.56
C PHE A 59 -11.69 -6.77 -4.82
N LEU A 60 -11.09 -6.57 -6.00
CA LEU A 60 -11.82 -6.62 -7.27
C LEU A 60 -12.43 -8.01 -7.52
N LEU A 61 -11.68 -9.08 -7.28
CA LEU A 61 -12.17 -10.45 -7.40
C LEU A 61 -13.36 -10.71 -6.45
N LEU A 62 -13.30 -10.21 -5.20
CA LEU A 62 -14.40 -10.32 -4.25
C LEU A 62 -15.66 -9.57 -4.72
N ILE A 63 -15.50 -8.39 -5.33
CA ILE A 63 -16.63 -7.65 -5.91
C ILE A 63 -17.27 -8.46 -7.04
N ILE A 64 -16.44 -8.99 -7.95
CA ILE A 64 -16.88 -9.78 -9.09
C ILE A 64 -17.62 -11.03 -8.60
N PHE A 65 -17.01 -11.79 -7.69
CA PHE A 65 -17.59 -13.04 -7.17
C PHE A 65 -18.95 -12.80 -6.51
N ASN A 66 -19.07 -11.81 -5.63
CA ASN A 66 -20.33 -11.49 -4.97
C ASN A 66 -21.42 -11.02 -5.96
N LYS A 67 -21.05 -10.40 -7.08
CA LYS A 67 -21.99 -10.07 -8.16
C LYS A 67 -22.53 -11.33 -8.86
N TYR A 68 -21.69 -12.36 -9.04
CA TYR A 68 -22.11 -13.63 -9.63
C TYR A 68 -22.92 -14.50 -8.66
N THR A 69 -22.57 -14.53 -7.37
CA THR A 69 -23.29 -15.35 -6.36
C THR A 69 -24.67 -14.79 -6.01
N LYS A 70 -24.91 -13.49 -6.19
CA LYS A 70 -26.23 -12.87 -5.96
C LYS A 70 -27.16 -12.92 -7.17
N LYS A 71 -26.72 -13.50 -8.28
CA LYS A 71 -27.52 -13.74 -9.48
C LYS A 71 -28.10 -15.14 -9.43
#